data_AF-A0A9P8SE27-F1
#
_entry.id   AF-A0A9P8SE27-F1
#
_cell.length_a   1.000
_cell.length_b   1.000
_cell.length_c   1.000
_cell.angle_alpha   90.00
_cell.angle_beta   90.00
_cell.angle_gamma   90.00
#
_symmetry.space_group_name_H-M   'P 1'
#
loop_
_entity.id
_entity.type
_entity.pdbx_description
1 polymer ?
#
loop_
_entity_poly.entity_id
_entity_poly.type
_entity_poly.pdbx_seq_one_letter_code
_entity_poly.pdbx_strand_id
1 'polypeptide(L)'
;MARKWYPVHKVKYNIALPDPDMPPGRLHHAILVQTKKNGSGTLYHVIGDITSRGGMTYESKKTENPAGSRSFHPGITGLLPTPPQQKVSNPKKHGRVEPFKEKIGEYQYVFYEPGEDRQPLWKCTEWVEWYAIPALWENGLIQDQIPSTEGQSSSSEWVWDEGVGLYRYWDETANVWVWQERE
;
A
#
# COMPACT_ATOMS: atom_id res chain seq x y z
N MET A 1 -23.04 12.74 12.39
CA MET A 1 -21.83 12.22 13.06
C MET A 1 -20.62 12.86 12.42
N ALA A 2 -19.67 13.38 13.21
CA ALA A 2 -18.46 14.00 12.66
C ALA A 2 -17.58 12.96 11.95
N ARG A 3 -17.04 13.30 10.78
CA ARG A 3 -16.03 12.47 10.10
C ARG A 3 -14.72 12.59 10.87
N LYS A 4 -14.15 11.45 11.27
CA LYS A 4 -12.86 11.39 11.96
C LYS A 4 -11.77 11.06 10.95
N TRP A 5 -10.77 11.92 10.87
CA TRP A 5 -9.59 11.75 10.01
C TRP A 5 -8.45 11.10 10.79
N TYR A 6 -7.65 10.29 10.10
CA TYR A 6 -6.50 9.60 10.66
C TYR A 6 -5.29 9.80 9.75
N PRO A 7 -4.07 9.91 10.31
CA PRO A 7 -2.86 9.91 9.50
C PRO A 7 -2.75 8.62 8.67
N VAL A 8 -2.39 8.78 7.40
CA VAL A 8 -2.18 7.68 6.46
C VAL A 8 -0.74 7.72 5.97
N HIS A 9 -0.05 6.60 6.07
CA HIS A 9 1.36 6.48 5.72
C HIS A 9 1.57 5.43 4.64
N LYS A 10 2.38 5.75 3.63
CA LYS A 10 2.97 4.73 2.75
C LYS A 10 4.19 4.13 3.45
N VAL A 11 4.10 2.88 3.85
CA VAL A 11 5.20 2.15 4.50
C VAL A 11 5.85 1.19 3.52
N LYS A 12 7.16 0.99 3.70
CA LYS A 12 8.00 0.17 2.81
C LYS A 12 8.81 -0.83 3.63
N TYR A 13 8.76 -2.10 3.27
CA TYR A 13 9.47 -3.18 3.96
C TYR A 13 10.43 -3.91 3.01
N ASN A 14 11.52 -4.43 3.55
CA ASN A 14 12.41 -5.31 2.79
C ASN A 14 11.67 -6.61 2.43
N ILE A 15 11.82 -7.03 1.19
CA ILE A 15 11.26 -8.30 0.71
C ILE A 15 12.23 -9.41 1.09
N ALA A 16 11.73 -10.48 1.71
CA ALA A 16 12.55 -11.61 2.13
C ALA A 16 13.15 -12.39 0.94
N LEU A 17 12.38 -12.51 -0.15
CA LEU A 17 12.75 -13.22 -1.37
C LEU A 17 12.46 -12.33 -2.59
N PRO A 18 13.46 -11.57 -3.09
CA PRO A 18 13.28 -10.74 -4.28
C PRO A 18 13.05 -11.61 -5.53
N ASP A 19 12.23 -11.10 -6.46
CA ASP A 19 12.01 -11.77 -7.74
C ASP A 19 13.19 -11.47 -8.67
N PRO A 20 13.90 -12.48 -9.20
CA PRO A 20 15.05 -12.26 -10.07
C PRO A 20 14.68 -11.61 -11.41
N ASP A 21 13.42 -11.71 -11.84
CA ASP A 21 12.94 -11.08 -13.08
C ASP A 21 12.43 -9.64 -12.84
N MET A 22 12.65 -9.07 -11.66
CA MET A 22 12.31 -7.69 -11.32
C MET A 22 13.55 -6.86 -10.99
N PRO A 23 13.49 -5.52 -11.14
CA PRO A 23 14.60 -4.65 -10.75
C PRO A 23 15.08 -4.91 -9.32
N PRO A 24 16.40 -4.81 -9.04
CA PRO A 24 16.93 -4.98 -7.70
C PRO A 24 16.45 -3.87 -6.75
N GLY A 25 16.45 -4.14 -5.44
CA GLY A 25 16.14 -3.14 -4.41
C GLY A 25 14.66 -2.86 -4.19
N ARG A 26 13.76 -3.72 -4.71
CA ARG A 26 12.33 -3.56 -4.51
C ARG A 26 11.91 -3.79 -3.05
N LEU A 27 10.95 -2.97 -2.63
CA LEU A 27 10.37 -2.99 -1.30
C LEU A 27 8.90 -3.38 -1.37
N HIS A 28 8.42 -4.13 -0.38
CA HIS A 28 7.00 -4.38 -0.17
C HIS A 28 6.34 -3.09 0.29
N HIS A 29 5.42 -2.55 -0.50
CA HIS A 29 4.66 -1.35 -0.13
C HIS A 29 3.34 -1.73 0.52
N ALA A 30 2.93 -0.93 1.50
CA ALA A 30 1.65 -1.04 2.16
C ALA A 30 1.15 0.33 2.61
N ILE A 31 -0.14 0.42 2.92
CA ILE A 31 -0.78 1.62 3.46
C ILE A 31 -1.10 1.37 4.93
N LEU A 32 -0.57 2.22 5.81
CA LEU A 32 -0.88 2.20 7.24
C LEU A 32 -1.85 3.35 7.55
N VAL A 33 -3.02 3.02 8.06
CA VAL A 33 -3.93 4.01 8.67
C VAL A 33 -3.68 3.99 10.17
N GLN A 34 -3.03 5.03 10.68
CA GLN A 34 -2.64 5.13 12.09
C GLN A 34 -3.84 5.54 12.94
N THR A 35 -4.35 4.62 13.76
CA THR A 35 -5.56 4.86 14.57
C THR A 35 -5.25 5.06 16.06
N LYS A 36 -4.00 4.81 16.48
CA LYS A 36 -3.55 4.99 17.88
C LYS A 36 -2.37 5.95 17.98
N LYS A 37 -2.23 6.56 19.17
CA LYS A 37 -1.15 7.52 19.49
C LYS A 37 0.25 6.90 19.41
N ASN A 38 0.38 5.60 19.72
CA ASN A 38 1.64 4.87 19.70
C ASN A 38 2.13 4.48 18.28
N GLY A 39 1.59 5.08 17.21
CA GLY A 39 1.94 4.72 15.84
C GLY A 39 1.20 3.50 15.27
N SER A 40 0.50 2.72 16.09
CA SER A 40 -0.20 1.52 15.60
C SER A 40 -1.51 1.83 14.88
N GLY A 41 -1.91 0.92 14.00
CA GLY A 41 -3.10 1.10 13.20
C GLY A 41 -3.49 -0.13 12.41
N THR A 42 -4.16 0.10 11.28
CA THR A 42 -4.52 -0.94 10.33
C THR A 42 -3.62 -0.83 9.12
N LEU A 43 -2.92 -1.93 8.82
CA LEU A 43 -2.11 -2.09 7.62
C LEU A 43 -2.95 -2.72 6.52
N TYR A 44 -2.87 -2.14 5.33
CA TYR A 44 -3.55 -2.57 4.11
C TYR A 44 -2.51 -2.89 3.05
N HIS A 45 -2.49 -4.14 2.57
CA HIS A 45 -1.50 -4.58 1.60
C HIS A 45 -1.98 -5.77 0.79
N VAL A 46 -1.19 -6.14 -0.23
CA VAL A 46 -1.35 -7.42 -0.94
C VAL A 46 -0.16 -8.31 -0.63
N ILE A 47 -0.42 -9.54 -0.24
CA ILE A 47 0.59 -10.54 0.17
C ILE A 47 0.59 -11.72 -0.79
N GLY A 48 1.59 -12.59 -0.65
CA GLY A 48 1.76 -13.77 -1.49
C GLY A 48 2.69 -13.50 -2.67
N ASP A 49 2.47 -14.20 -3.77
CA ASP A 49 3.37 -14.19 -4.92
C ASP A 49 2.61 -14.28 -6.25
N ILE A 50 3.30 -13.95 -7.34
CA ILE A 50 2.73 -13.93 -8.70
C ILE A 50 2.90 -15.27 -9.44
N THR A 51 3.42 -16.29 -8.78
CA THR A 51 3.55 -17.66 -9.31
C THR A 51 2.36 -18.54 -8.91
N SER A 52 1.77 -18.24 -7.75
CA SER A 52 0.57 -18.84 -7.21
C SER A 52 -0.63 -18.62 -8.11
N ARG A 53 -1.52 -19.62 -8.23
CA ARG A 53 -2.67 -19.59 -9.15
C ARG A 53 -3.66 -18.45 -8.90
N GLY A 54 -3.84 -18.08 -7.64
CA GLY A 54 -4.65 -16.93 -7.23
C GLY A 54 -3.89 -15.59 -7.25
N GLY A 55 -2.60 -15.61 -7.62
CA GLY A 55 -1.72 -14.46 -7.50
C GLY A 55 -1.54 -14.00 -6.06
N MET A 56 -1.33 -12.69 -5.91
CA MET A 56 -1.28 -12.02 -4.63
C MET A 56 -2.70 -11.75 -4.12
N THR A 57 -2.88 -11.79 -2.81
CA THR A 57 -4.17 -11.60 -2.14
C THR A 57 -4.13 -10.39 -1.24
N TYR A 58 -5.21 -9.61 -1.23
CA TYR A 58 -5.36 -8.51 -0.30
C TYR A 58 -5.50 -9.01 1.14
N GLU A 59 -4.84 -8.34 2.06
CA GLU A 59 -4.96 -8.56 3.50
C GLU A 59 -5.04 -7.20 4.22
N SER A 60 -5.85 -7.14 5.28
CA SER A 60 -5.76 -6.08 6.27
C SER A 60 -5.41 -6.65 7.63
N LYS A 61 -4.40 -6.08 8.29
CA LYS A 61 -3.92 -6.55 9.59
C LYS A 61 -3.85 -5.40 10.58
N LYS A 62 -4.35 -5.61 11.79
CA LYS A 62 -4.05 -4.74 12.92
C LYS A 62 -2.60 -4.96 13.32
N THR A 63 -1.77 -3.94 13.22
CA THR A 63 -0.40 -3.99 13.76
C THR A 63 -0.51 -3.90 15.29
N GLU A 64 0.24 -4.73 16.03
CA GLU A 64 0.04 -5.10 17.46
C GLU A 64 -0.56 -3.96 18.32
N ASN A 65 -1.75 -4.10 18.92
CA ASN A 65 -2.17 -5.14 19.87
C ASN A 65 -3.34 -6.05 19.35
N PRO A 66 -3.23 -7.39 19.50
CA PRO A 66 -4.19 -8.39 19.01
C PRO A 66 -5.25 -8.76 20.06
N ALA A 67 -6.47 -8.26 19.89
CA ALA A 67 -7.67 -8.88 20.44
C ALA A 67 -8.84 -8.66 19.48
N GLY A 68 -9.57 -9.74 19.20
CA GLY A 68 -10.47 -9.88 18.07
C GLY A 68 -11.53 -8.77 17.98
N SER A 69 -11.77 -8.31 16.75
CA SER A 69 -13.05 -7.71 16.41
C SER A 69 -13.47 -8.23 15.05
N ARG A 70 -14.46 -9.12 15.09
CA ARG A 70 -15.10 -9.84 13.98
C ARG A 70 -16.00 -8.92 13.14
N SER A 71 -15.59 -7.68 12.93
CA SER A 71 -16.40 -6.64 12.28
C SER A 71 -15.46 -5.77 11.47
N PHE A 72 -14.98 -6.31 10.35
CA PHE A 72 -14.28 -5.55 9.33
C PHE A 72 -15.11 -5.63 8.05
N HIS A 73 -15.61 -4.48 7.61
CA HIS A 73 -16.16 -4.32 6.27
C HIS A 73 -14.97 -3.94 5.38
N PRO A 74 -14.63 -4.73 4.34
CA PRO A 74 -13.61 -4.33 3.39
C PRO A 74 -14.05 -3.00 2.77
N GLY A 75 -13.29 -1.95 3.05
CA GLY A 75 -13.42 -0.68 2.34
C GLY A 75 -12.98 -0.84 0.87
N ILE A 76 -12.92 0.28 0.15
CA ILE A 76 -12.55 0.34 -1.27
C ILE A 76 -11.26 -0.45 -1.59
N THR A 77 -10.28 -0.50 -0.68
CA THR A 77 -9.03 -1.26 -0.88
C THR A 77 -9.22 -2.76 -1.06
N GLY A 78 -10.25 -3.36 -0.46
CA GLY A 78 -10.55 -4.79 -0.64
C GLY A 78 -11.24 -5.13 -1.97
N LEU A 79 -11.69 -4.12 -2.71
CA LEU A 79 -12.33 -4.26 -4.02
C LEU A 79 -11.37 -3.97 -5.18
N LEU A 80 -10.15 -3.52 -4.88
CA LEU A 80 -9.14 -3.24 -5.90
C LEU A 80 -8.60 -4.53 -6.50
N PRO A 81 -8.26 -4.55 -7.80
CA PRO A 81 -7.66 -5.72 -8.42
C PRO A 81 -6.33 -6.02 -7.73
N THR A 82 -6.14 -7.26 -7.30
CA THR A 82 -4.87 -7.72 -6.75
C THR A 82 -3.96 -8.22 -7.87
N PRO A 83 -2.62 -8.19 -7.70
CA PRO A 83 -1.71 -8.73 -8.69
C PRO A 83 -2.04 -10.19 -9.01
N PRO A 84 -2.45 -10.52 -10.25
CA PRO A 84 -2.81 -11.88 -10.61
C PRO A 84 -1.56 -12.76 -10.71
N GLN A 85 -1.78 -14.06 -10.95
CA GLN A 85 -0.72 -14.93 -11.44
C GLN A 85 -0.14 -14.31 -12.72
N GLN A 86 1.18 -14.18 -12.78
CA GLN A 86 1.90 -13.62 -13.94
C GLN A 86 3.07 -14.51 -14.36
N LYS A 87 3.48 -15.46 -13.51
CA LYS A 87 4.53 -16.44 -13.78
C LYS A 87 4.03 -17.84 -13.51
N VAL A 88 4.55 -18.81 -14.23
CA VAL A 88 4.26 -20.23 -14.00
C VAL A 88 5.43 -21.07 -14.52
N SER A 89 5.55 -22.30 -14.02
CA SER A 89 6.51 -23.27 -14.54
C SER A 89 6.18 -23.62 -15.99
N ASN A 90 7.14 -23.47 -16.90
CA ASN A 90 7.00 -23.85 -18.31
C ASN A 90 7.54 -25.27 -18.53
N PRO A 91 6.68 -26.27 -18.78
CA PRO A 91 7.11 -27.65 -19.00
C PRO A 91 8.03 -27.81 -20.22
N LYS A 92 7.90 -26.94 -21.23
CA LYS A 92 8.74 -26.96 -22.44
C LYS A 92 10.17 -26.47 -22.15
N LYS A 93 10.38 -25.73 -21.06
CA LYS A 93 11.71 -25.23 -20.63
C LYS A 93 12.14 -25.87 -19.32
N HIS A 94 12.01 -27.20 -19.23
CA HIS A 94 12.46 -28.00 -18.07
C HIS A 94 11.86 -27.54 -16.72
N GLY A 95 10.66 -26.98 -16.74
CA GLY A 95 9.98 -26.53 -15.53
C GLY A 95 10.47 -25.19 -14.99
N ARG A 96 11.27 -24.42 -15.74
CA ARG A 96 11.67 -23.06 -15.36
C ARG A 96 10.44 -22.19 -15.14
N VAL A 97 10.44 -21.43 -14.05
CA VAL A 97 9.38 -20.43 -13.78
C VAL A 97 9.64 -19.20 -14.63
N GLU A 98 8.68 -18.86 -15.49
CA GLU A 98 8.80 -17.73 -16.39
C GLU A 98 7.47 -16.97 -16.53
N PRO A 99 7.50 -15.69 -16.93
CA PRO A 99 6.30 -14.93 -17.23
C PRO A 99 5.50 -15.52 -18.39
N PHE A 100 4.18 -15.39 -18.32
CA PHE A 100 3.27 -15.75 -19.42
C PHE A 100 2.49 -14.52 -19.88
N LYS A 101 2.06 -14.51 -21.14
CA LYS A 101 1.24 -13.46 -21.76
C LYS A 101 -0.20 -13.56 -21.33
N GLU A 102 -0.74 -14.77 -21.48
CA GLU A 102 -2.16 -15.04 -21.32
C GLU A 102 -2.38 -16.42 -20.70
N LYS A 103 -3.35 -16.49 -19.81
CA LYS A 103 -3.87 -17.73 -19.26
C LYS A 103 -5.14 -18.09 -20.02
N ILE A 104 -5.04 -19.05 -20.92
CA ILE A 104 -6.14 -19.48 -21.81
C ILE A 104 -6.97 -20.63 -21.23
N GLY A 105 -6.54 -21.20 -20.11
CA GLY A 105 -7.27 -22.26 -19.40
C GLY A 105 -6.74 -22.43 -17.98
N GLU A 106 -7.28 -23.41 -17.24
CA GLU A 106 -6.91 -23.60 -15.83
C GLU A 106 -5.40 -23.91 -15.66
N TYR A 107 -4.85 -24.73 -16.57
CA TYR A 107 -3.44 -25.14 -16.62
C TYR A 107 -2.79 -24.84 -17.98
N GLN A 108 -3.38 -23.96 -18.79
CA GLN A 108 -2.92 -23.65 -20.13
C GLN A 108 -2.51 -22.19 -20.22
N TYR A 109 -1.27 -21.97 -20.67
CA TYR A 109 -0.60 -20.68 -20.65
C TYR A 109 0.11 -20.42 -21.98
N VAL A 110 0.00 -19.19 -22.47
CA VAL A 110 0.76 -18.71 -23.63
C VAL A 110 1.99 -17.96 -23.10
N PHE A 111 3.17 -18.50 -23.35
CA PHE A 111 4.44 -17.90 -22.90
C PHE A 111 5.00 -16.93 -23.93
N TYR A 112 5.92 -16.07 -23.47
CA TYR A 112 6.71 -15.20 -24.34
C TYR A 112 7.73 -15.98 -25.15
N GLU A 113 7.85 -15.63 -26.43
CA GLU A 113 8.88 -16.16 -27.30
C GLU A 113 10.24 -15.49 -27.03
N PRO A 114 11.37 -16.11 -27.39
CA PRO A 114 12.68 -15.48 -27.27
C PRO A 114 12.75 -14.16 -28.03
N GLY A 115 13.16 -13.09 -27.35
CA GLY A 115 13.30 -11.74 -27.94
C GLY A 115 12.00 -10.94 -28.00
N GLU A 116 10.88 -11.49 -27.55
CA GLU A 116 9.62 -10.76 -27.47
C GLU A 116 9.58 -9.84 -26.23
N ASP A 117 9.01 -8.64 -26.43
CA ASP A 117 8.80 -7.69 -25.36
C ASP A 117 7.80 -8.24 -24.33
N ARG A 118 8.24 -8.26 -23.07
CA ARG A 118 7.44 -8.76 -21.95
C ARG A 118 6.66 -7.64 -21.31
N GLN A 119 5.42 -7.92 -20.91
CA GLN A 119 4.72 -6.99 -20.04
C GLN A 119 5.46 -6.89 -18.70
N PRO A 120 5.66 -5.66 -18.16
CA PRO A 120 6.23 -5.49 -16.84
C PRO A 120 5.38 -6.21 -15.80
N LEU A 121 6.05 -7.01 -14.96
CA LEU A 121 5.37 -7.64 -13.84
C LEU A 121 5.01 -6.58 -12.81
N TRP A 122 3.89 -6.77 -12.13
CA TRP A 122 3.45 -5.88 -11.07
C TRP A 122 3.11 -6.67 -9.81
N LYS A 123 3.43 -6.12 -8.65
CA LYS A 123 3.30 -6.72 -7.32
C LYS A 123 2.72 -5.68 -6.35
N CYS A 124 2.93 -5.88 -5.05
CA CYS A 124 2.53 -4.98 -3.98
C CYS A 124 2.96 -3.52 -4.17
N THR A 125 4.17 -3.26 -4.65
CA THR A 125 4.66 -1.90 -4.94
C THR A 125 3.72 -1.19 -5.90
N GLU A 126 3.49 -1.78 -7.08
CA GLU A 126 2.64 -1.21 -8.12
C GLU A 126 1.17 -1.20 -7.69
N TRP A 127 0.72 -2.20 -6.92
CA TRP A 127 -0.63 -2.20 -6.36
C TRP A 127 -0.88 -0.95 -5.50
N VAL A 128 0.07 -0.57 -4.65
CA VAL A 128 -0.04 0.64 -3.82
C VAL A 128 -0.03 1.91 -4.68
N GLU A 129 0.93 2.03 -5.60
CA GLU A 129 1.13 3.27 -6.37
C GLU A 129 0.07 3.47 -7.47
N TRP A 130 -0.38 2.40 -8.14
CA TRP A 130 -1.25 2.48 -9.32
C TRP A 130 -2.73 2.28 -9.00
N TYR A 131 -3.06 1.55 -7.94
CA TYR A 131 -4.46 1.25 -7.60
C TYR A 131 -4.86 1.85 -6.26
N ALA A 132 -4.13 1.56 -5.19
CA ALA A 132 -4.60 1.88 -3.85
C ALA A 132 -4.57 3.38 -3.55
N ILE A 133 -3.45 4.06 -3.79
CA ILE A 133 -3.35 5.52 -3.56
C ILE A 133 -4.31 6.29 -4.48
N PRO A 134 -4.36 6.03 -5.81
CA PRO A 134 -5.32 6.68 -6.69
C PRO A 134 -6.78 6.48 -6.26
N ALA A 135 -7.18 5.24 -5.92
CA ALA A 135 -8.55 4.97 -5.48
C ALA A 135 -8.90 5.70 -4.17
N LEU A 136 -7.95 5.84 -3.25
CA LEU A 136 -8.16 6.61 -2.02
C LEU A 136 -8.37 8.11 -2.33
N TRP A 137 -7.62 8.67 -3.29
CA TRP A 137 -7.78 10.05 -3.74
C TRP A 137 -9.12 10.29 -4.45
N GLU A 138 -9.46 9.46 -5.43
CA GLU A 138 -10.69 9.57 -6.23
C GLU A 138 -11.95 9.51 -5.37
N ASN A 139 -11.91 8.74 -4.29
CA ASN A 139 -13.03 8.61 -3.35
C ASN A 139 -12.98 9.63 -2.20
N GLY A 140 -12.02 10.56 -2.20
CA GLY A 140 -11.86 11.60 -1.18
C GLY A 140 -11.58 11.04 0.22
N LEU A 141 -10.93 9.87 0.31
CA LEU A 141 -10.59 9.19 1.56
C LEU A 141 -9.24 9.62 2.15
N ILE A 142 -8.40 10.26 1.34
CA ILE A 142 -7.16 10.93 1.75
C ILE A 142 -7.19 12.37 1.26
N GLN A 143 -6.55 13.27 2.02
CA GLN A 143 -6.45 14.69 1.75
C GLN A 143 -5.06 15.18 2.17
N ASP A 144 -4.46 16.09 1.41
CA ASP A 144 -3.11 16.62 1.69
C ASP A 144 -3.10 17.53 2.92
N GLN A 145 -4.27 18.09 3.25
CA GLN A 145 -4.49 18.99 4.36
C GLN A 145 -5.64 18.39 5.19
N ILE A 146 -5.50 18.28 6.51
CA ILE A 146 -6.68 18.18 7.37
C ILE A 146 -7.48 19.44 7.04
N PRO A 147 -8.75 19.35 6.61
CA PRO A 147 -9.52 20.52 6.26
C PRO A 147 -9.54 21.40 7.51
N SER A 148 -8.80 22.49 7.45
CA SER A 148 -8.69 23.48 8.49
C SER A 148 -10.11 23.98 8.70
N THR A 149 -10.68 23.64 9.85
CA THR A 149 -11.76 24.42 10.43
C THR A 149 -11.33 25.87 10.32
N GLU A 150 -12.15 26.68 9.66
CA GLU A 150 -11.80 27.98 9.12
C GLU A 150 -10.94 28.84 10.07
N GLY A 151 -9.83 29.34 9.52
CA GLY A 151 -9.05 30.44 10.07
C GLY A 151 -7.85 30.03 10.92
N GLN A 152 -6.66 29.95 10.32
CA GLN A 152 -5.46 30.48 10.98
C GLN A 152 -4.32 30.74 9.99
N SER A 153 -3.84 31.97 10.11
CA SER A 153 -2.72 32.58 9.38
C SER A 153 -1.47 31.73 9.43
N SER A 154 -0.71 31.75 8.32
CA SER A 154 0.71 31.45 8.28
C SER A 154 1.41 32.04 9.51
N SER A 155 1.76 31.19 10.47
CA SER A 155 2.60 31.53 11.60
C SER A 155 3.58 30.39 11.79
N SER A 156 4.88 30.70 11.75
CA SER A 156 6.00 29.83 12.13
C SER A 156 6.05 29.61 13.65
N GLU A 157 4.87 29.44 14.25
CA GLU A 157 4.64 29.30 15.68
C GLU A 157 4.08 27.90 15.92
N TRP A 158 4.56 27.25 16.99
CA TRP A 158 4.09 25.93 17.38
C TRP A 158 2.63 26.00 17.83
N VAL A 159 1.74 25.38 17.08
CA VAL A 159 0.30 25.33 17.37
C VAL A 159 -0.04 24.00 18.06
N TRP A 160 -0.73 24.07 19.19
CA TRP A 160 -1.26 22.88 19.86
C TRP A 160 -2.43 22.30 19.05
N ASP A 161 -2.34 21.02 18.70
CA ASP A 161 -3.41 20.30 18.02
C ASP A 161 -4.15 19.41 19.03
N GLU A 162 -5.39 19.76 19.38
CA GLU A 162 -6.20 18.97 20.33
C GLU A 162 -6.55 17.56 19.81
N GLY A 163 -6.58 17.36 18.49
CA GLY A 163 -6.86 16.07 17.86
C GLY A 163 -5.71 15.09 18.01
N VAL A 164 -4.48 15.59 18.03
CA VAL A 164 -3.25 14.79 18.16
C VAL A 164 -2.69 14.83 19.58
N GLY A 165 -2.94 15.90 20.33
CA GLY A 165 -2.38 16.16 21.66
C GLY A 165 -0.88 16.46 21.62
N LEU A 166 -0.43 17.12 20.56
CA LEU A 166 0.96 17.54 20.35
C LEU A 166 1.00 18.95 19.79
N TYR A 167 2.12 19.63 19.97
CA TYR A 167 2.41 20.84 19.22
C TYR A 167 2.87 20.47 17.81
N ARG A 168 2.45 21.25 16.82
CA ARG A 168 2.90 21.16 15.44
C ARG A 168 3.38 22.50 14.91
N TYR A 169 4.38 22.50 14.06
CA TYR A 169 4.67 23.65 13.19
C TYR A 169 4.92 23.17 11.77
N TRP A 170 4.71 24.06 10.82
CA TRP A 170 4.97 23.81 9.42
C TRP A 170 6.42 24.17 9.10
N ASP A 171 7.21 23.19 8.66
CA ASP A 171 8.54 23.43 8.16
C ASP A 171 8.47 23.70 6.65
N GLU A 172 8.63 24.96 6.26
CA GLU A 172 8.59 25.39 4.86
C GLU A 172 9.76 24.83 4.03
N THR A 173 10.89 24.51 4.67
CA THR A 173 12.09 24.02 3.97
C THR A 173 11.93 22.55 3.61
N ALA A 174 11.36 21.77 4.52
CA ALA A 174 11.12 20.34 4.33
C ALA A 174 9.71 20.03 3.77
N ASN A 175 8.83 21.04 3.69
CA ASN A 175 7.44 20.94 3.24
C ASN A 175 6.64 19.87 4.02
N VAL A 176 6.83 19.82 5.34
CA VAL A 176 6.23 18.84 6.26
C VAL A 176 5.80 19.48 7.58
N TRP A 177 4.81 18.87 8.25
CA TRP A 177 4.47 19.20 9.64
C TRP A 177 5.40 18.46 10.59
N VAL A 178 6.07 19.21 11.45
CA VAL A 178 6.92 18.69 12.52
C VAL A 178 6.12 18.71 13.83
N TRP A 179 6.14 17.60 14.57
CA TRP A 179 5.36 17.39 15.78
C TRP A 179 6.26 17.21 16.99
N GLN A 180 5.93 17.83 18.13
CA GLN A 180 6.75 17.76 19.34
C GLN A 180 5.90 17.81 20.62
N GLU A 181 6.37 17.10 21.65
CA GLU A 181 5.93 17.25 23.05
C GLU A 181 6.72 18.41 23.68
N ARG A 182 6.04 19.41 24.23
CA ARG A 182 6.72 20.45 25.00
C ARG A 182 6.88 19.94 26.43
N GLU A 183 8.12 19.91 26.92
CA GLU A 183 8.44 19.66 28.33
C GLU A 183 7.79 20.70 29.25
#